data_AF-A0A2R6A792-F1
#
_entry.id   AF-A0A2R6A792-F1
#
_cell.length_a   1.000
_cell.length_b   1.000
_cell.length_c   1.000
_cell.angle_alpha   90.00
_cell.angle_beta   90.00
_cell.angle_gamma   90.00
#
_symmetry.space_group_name_H-M   'P 1'
#
loop_
_entity.id
_entity.type
_entity.pdbx_description
1 polymer ?
#
loop_
_entity_poly.entity_id
_entity_poly.type
_entity_poly.pdbx_seq_one_letter_code
_entity_poly.pdbx_strand_id
1 'polypeptide(L)'
;MRHVALFLILAIALLSTVAYAATVSVSTATYQAQNGVYYQVTGYLNVVSNGFFVAQSSSTASSQPCTWSAGGTCTTALTAGDWYYSVTISLTANTPPSTTYKVTVLWNQGTGYVQMGSLTFTTPSTITAGQSMTFIFDTGSTSFSAPAGIVITVG
;
A
#
# COMPACT_ATOMS: atom_id res chain seq x y z
N MET A 1 1.70 -71.93 -7.92
CA MET A 1 2.36 -70.85 -7.15
C MET A 1 3.26 -69.95 -8.01
N ARG A 2 4.10 -70.47 -8.91
CA ARG A 2 5.01 -69.67 -9.78
C ARG A 2 4.30 -68.64 -10.68
N HIS A 3 3.15 -69.00 -11.24
CA HIS A 3 2.38 -68.10 -12.12
C HIS A 3 1.71 -66.94 -11.36
N VAL A 4 1.29 -67.17 -10.11
CA VAL A 4 0.66 -66.16 -9.26
C VAL A 4 1.65 -65.05 -8.90
N ALA A 5 2.90 -65.42 -8.61
CA ALA A 5 3.97 -64.46 -8.35
C ALA A 5 4.28 -63.57 -9.57
N LEU A 6 4.26 -64.15 -10.77
CA LEU A 6 4.47 -63.42 -12.03
C LEU A 6 3.33 -62.43 -12.32
N PHE A 7 2.07 -62.80 -12.06
CA PHE A 7 0.93 -61.88 -12.19
C PHE A 7 1.00 -60.72 -11.20
N LEU A 8 1.43 -60.99 -9.96
CA LEU A 8 1.62 -59.96 -8.94
C LEU A 8 2.72 -58.96 -9.32
N ILE A 9 3.86 -59.45 -9.83
CA ILE A 9 4.96 -58.57 -10.27
C ILE A 9 4.51 -57.71 -11.46
N LEU A 10 3.80 -58.29 -12.43
CA LEU A 10 3.28 -57.55 -13.57
C LEU A 10 2.26 -56.48 -13.15
N ALA A 11 1.38 -56.79 -12.21
CA ALA A 11 0.43 -55.84 -11.67
C ALA A 11 1.13 -54.68 -10.97
N ILE A 12 2.10 -54.96 -10.09
CA ILE A 12 2.87 -53.92 -9.39
C ILE A 12 3.63 -53.04 -10.40
N ALA A 13 4.21 -53.63 -11.45
CA ALA A 13 4.89 -52.87 -12.50
C ALA A 13 3.93 -51.94 -13.25
N LEU A 14 2.74 -52.43 -13.63
CA LEU A 14 1.71 -51.61 -14.30
C LEU A 14 1.16 -50.50 -13.40
N LEU A 15 0.97 -50.77 -12.10
CA LEU A 15 0.52 -49.75 -11.14
C LEU A 15 1.63 -48.72 -10.84
N SER A 16 2.91 -49.08 -10.94
CA SER A 16 4.00 -48.14 -10.72
C SER A 16 4.14 -47.07 -11.82
N THR A 17 3.69 -47.36 -13.05
CA THR A 17 3.74 -46.40 -14.17
C THR A 17 2.65 -45.32 -14.13
N VAL A 18 1.57 -45.53 -13.38
CA VAL A 18 0.47 -44.55 -13.23
C VAL A 18 0.66 -43.60 -12.03
N ALA A 19 1.70 -43.78 -11.23
CA ALA A 19 2.10 -42.82 -10.20
C ALA A 19 2.93 -41.67 -10.79
N TYR A 20 2.42 -41.02 -11.84
CA TYR A 20 2.96 -39.76 -12.34
C TYR A 20 2.16 -38.62 -11.70
N ALA A 21 2.82 -37.76 -10.93
CA ALA A 21 2.21 -36.52 -10.46
C ALA A 21 1.96 -35.63 -11.69
N ALA A 22 0.74 -35.65 -12.23
CA ALA A 22 0.40 -35.01 -13.50
C ALA A 22 0.53 -33.47 -13.45
N THR A 23 0.58 -32.88 -12.25
CA THR A 23 0.75 -31.43 -12.08
C THR A 23 1.40 -31.11 -10.75
N VAL A 24 2.58 -30.49 -10.76
CA VAL A 24 3.08 -29.73 -9.61
C VAL A 24 2.61 -28.29 -9.82
N SER A 25 1.52 -27.89 -9.19
CA SER A 25 1.12 -26.48 -9.17
C SER A 25 2.00 -25.74 -8.17
N VAL A 26 3.09 -25.14 -8.65
CA VAL A 26 3.88 -24.21 -7.84
C VAL A 26 3.14 -22.88 -7.82
N SER A 27 2.48 -22.55 -6.71
CA SER A 27 2.04 -21.19 -6.45
C SER A 27 3.26 -20.34 -6.10
N THR A 28 3.90 -19.73 -7.08
CA THR A 28 4.94 -18.73 -6.81
C THR A 28 4.26 -17.46 -6.30
N ALA A 29 4.28 -17.24 -4.98
CA ALA A 29 3.90 -15.95 -4.42
C ALA A 29 5.02 -14.94 -4.72
N THR A 30 4.75 -13.95 -5.58
CA THR A 30 5.68 -12.82 -5.79
C THR A 30 5.45 -11.81 -4.66
N TYR A 31 6.36 -11.77 -3.70
CA TYR A 31 6.33 -10.77 -2.65
C TYR A 31 6.84 -9.43 -3.19
N GLN A 32 6.01 -8.39 -3.06
CA GLN A 32 6.37 -7.01 -3.40
C GLN A 32 6.73 -6.28 -2.09
N ALA A 33 7.81 -5.50 -2.10
CA ALA A 33 8.29 -4.80 -0.90
C ALA A 33 8.53 -3.30 -1.17
N GLN A 34 8.22 -2.48 -0.18
CA GLN A 34 8.61 -1.07 -0.14
C GLN A 34 10.06 -0.97 0.36
N ASN A 35 10.91 -0.30 -0.39
CA ASN A 35 12.31 -0.06 -0.03
C ASN A 35 12.46 1.30 0.65
N GLY A 36 12.00 1.38 1.90
CA GLY A 36 12.13 2.56 2.76
C GLY A 36 11.16 3.72 2.47
N VAL A 37 11.19 4.73 3.33
CA VAL A 37 10.46 6.00 3.20
C VAL A 37 11.40 7.13 3.57
N TYR A 38 11.45 8.16 2.74
CA TYR A 38 12.17 9.39 3.01
C TYR A 38 11.17 10.52 3.34
N TYR A 39 11.35 11.15 4.49
CA TYR A 39 10.46 12.18 5.00
C TYR A 39 11.11 13.56 4.90
N GLN A 40 10.39 14.52 4.33
CA GLN A 40 10.74 15.94 4.27
C GLN A 40 9.62 16.75 4.91
N VAL A 41 9.70 16.97 6.22
CA VAL A 41 8.59 17.53 7.01
C VAL A 41 9.02 18.84 7.65
N THR A 42 8.23 19.90 7.45
CA THR A 42 8.33 21.17 8.16
C THR A 42 7.08 21.40 9.03
N GLY A 43 7.05 22.47 9.83
CA GLY A 43 5.84 22.87 10.56
C GLY A 43 5.55 22.11 11.86
N TYR A 44 6.53 21.40 12.43
CA TYR A 44 6.38 20.64 13.68
C TYR A 44 5.23 19.62 13.63
N LEU A 45 5.20 18.81 12.58
CA LEU A 45 4.23 17.73 12.39
C LEU A 45 4.94 16.38 12.58
N ASN A 46 4.22 15.38 13.08
CA ASN A 46 4.68 14.00 13.01
C ASN A 46 4.02 13.31 11.81
N VAL A 47 4.80 12.68 10.95
CA VAL A 47 4.32 12.06 9.71
C VAL A 47 4.74 10.60 9.69
N VAL A 48 3.78 9.72 9.46
CA VAL A 48 3.98 8.27 9.45
C VAL A 48 3.41 7.71 8.17
N SER A 49 4.21 6.96 7.43
CA SER A 49 3.72 6.11 6.36
C SER A 49 2.96 4.91 6.92
N ASN A 50 1.78 4.65 6.38
CA ASN A 50 1.01 3.43 6.65
C ASN A 50 1.21 2.36 5.56
N GLY A 51 1.81 2.71 4.43
CA GLY A 51 2.09 1.79 3.31
C GLY A 51 1.01 1.78 2.22
N PHE A 52 1.09 0.74 1.38
CA PHE A 52 0.21 0.51 0.23
C PHE A 52 -0.92 -0.45 0.55
N PHE A 53 -2.09 -0.17 -0.01
CA PHE A 53 -3.30 -0.97 0.14
C PHE A 53 -4.10 -0.96 -1.17
N VAL A 54 -5.08 -1.85 -1.30
CA VAL A 54 -5.99 -1.89 -2.46
C VAL A 54 -7.33 -1.25 -2.09
N ALA A 55 -7.78 -0.30 -2.89
CA ALA A 55 -9.08 0.34 -2.74
C ALA A 55 -10.21 -0.68 -2.96
N GLN A 56 -11.01 -0.94 -1.93
CA GLN A 56 -12.14 -1.88 -2.01
C GLN A 56 -13.37 -1.26 -2.69
N SER A 57 -13.43 0.07 -2.74
CA SER A 57 -14.54 0.82 -3.32
C SER A 57 -14.04 2.17 -3.84
N SER A 58 -14.70 2.70 -4.87
CA SER A 58 -14.40 4.04 -5.37
C SER A 58 -14.88 5.11 -4.39
N SER A 59 -14.16 6.24 -4.34
CA SER A 59 -14.52 7.40 -3.53
C SER A 59 -14.23 8.68 -4.30
N THR A 60 -15.08 9.69 -4.14
CA THR A 60 -14.79 11.04 -4.64
C THR A 60 -13.63 11.66 -3.86
N ALA A 61 -12.87 12.52 -4.52
CA ALA A 61 -11.82 13.30 -3.85
C ALA A 61 -12.40 14.19 -2.74
N SER A 62 -11.64 14.38 -1.66
CA SER A 62 -11.97 15.35 -0.63
C SER A 62 -11.85 16.78 -1.15
N SER A 63 -12.73 17.67 -0.68
CA SER A 63 -12.59 19.11 -0.91
C SER A 63 -11.26 19.64 -0.37
N GLN A 64 -10.63 20.55 -1.12
CA GLN A 64 -9.32 21.13 -0.76
C GLN A 64 -9.48 22.61 -0.35
N PRO A 65 -8.77 23.08 0.69
CA PRO A 65 -7.99 22.28 1.63
C PRO A 65 -8.90 21.38 2.47
N CYS A 66 -8.41 20.20 2.80
CA CYS A 66 -9.09 19.30 3.71
C CYS A 66 -9.27 19.96 5.07
N THR A 67 -10.51 19.99 5.55
CA THR A 67 -10.81 20.43 6.91
C THR A 67 -10.22 19.41 7.89
N TRP A 68 -9.39 19.89 8.81
CA TRP A 68 -8.83 19.02 9.84
C TRP A 68 -9.93 18.40 10.69
N SER A 69 -9.89 17.09 10.85
CA SER A 69 -10.73 16.33 11.78
C SER A 69 -9.90 15.23 12.43
N ALA A 70 -9.94 15.16 13.76
CA ALA A 70 -9.21 14.14 14.50
C ALA A 70 -9.76 12.75 14.15
N GLY A 71 -8.88 11.85 13.71
CA GLY A 71 -9.24 10.53 13.17
C GLY A 71 -9.89 10.57 11.79
N GLY A 72 -9.96 11.75 11.16
CA GLY A 72 -10.56 11.93 9.84
C GLY A 72 -9.67 11.43 8.70
N THR A 73 -10.22 11.47 7.49
CA THR A 73 -9.52 11.08 6.25
C THR A 73 -9.66 12.15 5.18
N CYS A 74 -8.55 12.46 4.52
CA CYS A 74 -8.46 13.32 3.34
C CYS A 74 -7.91 12.47 2.20
N THR A 75 -8.59 12.42 1.06
CA THR A 75 -8.24 11.50 -0.03
C THR A 75 -8.25 12.18 -1.38
N THR A 76 -7.38 11.73 -2.28
CA THR A 76 -7.62 11.89 -3.72
C THR A 76 -8.83 11.06 -4.13
N ALA A 77 -9.32 11.21 -5.37
CA ALA A 77 -10.33 10.29 -5.88
C ALA A 77 -9.74 8.87 -5.88
N LEU A 78 -10.50 7.90 -5.36
CA LEU A 78 -10.13 6.49 -5.35
C LEU A 78 -10.95 5.75 -6.39
N THR A 79 -10.31 4.82 -7.10
CA THR A 79 -10.99 3.88 -7.98
C THR A 79 -10.91 2.49 -7.37
N ALA A 80 -12.04 1.77 -7.32
CA ALA A 80 -12.06 0.40 -6.82
C ALA A 80 -11.06 -0.48 -7.61
N GLY A 81 -10.23 -1.22 -6.88
CA GLY A 81 -9.18 -2.09 -7.43
C GLY A 81 -7.80 -1.42 -7.56
N ASP A 82 -7.73 -0.09 -7.55
CA ASP A 82 -6.45 0.61 -7.61
C ASP A 82 -5.70 0.50 -6.28
N TRP A 83 -4.37 0.50 -6.35
CA TRP A 83 -3.53 0.67 -5.18
C TRP A 83 -3.61 2.11 -4.70
N TYR A 84 -3.58 2.31 -3.38
CA TYR A 84 -3.43 3.62 -2.77
C TYR A 84 -2.33 3.58 -1.72
N TYR A 85 -1.75 4.75 -1.45
CA TYR A 85 -0.79 4.95 -0.38
C TYR A 85 -1.41 5.77 0.74
N SER A 86 -1.21 5.33 1.98
CA SER A 86 -1.75 5.99 3.15
C SER A 86 -0.64 6.62 3.99
N VAL A 87 -0.87 7.85 4.43
CA VAL A 87 0.01 8.63 5.30
C VAL A 87 -0.80 9.19 6.45
N THR A 88 -0.32 9.04 7.68
CA THR A 88 -0.94 9.65 8.86
C THR A 88 -0.11 10.84 9.30
N ILE A 89 -0.76 11.99 9.48
CA ILE A 89 -0.13 13.21 10.01
C ILE A 89 -0.72 13.46 11.39
N SER A 90 0.13 13.72 12.37
CA SER A 90 -0.27 14.08 13.73
C SER A 90 0.27 15.45 14.11
N LEU A 91 -0.57 16.23 14.80
CA LEU A 91 -0.17 17.53 15.35
C LEU A 91 0.74 17.32 16.56
N THR A 92 1.73 18.19 16.71
CA THR A 92 2.53 18.30 17.93
C THR A 92 2.08 19.52 18.73
N ALA A 93 2.59 19.68 19.95
CA ALA A 93 2.29 20.87 20.77
C ALA A 93 2.77 22.19 20.12
N ASN A 94 3.72 22.12 19.18
CA ASN A 94 4.31 23.28 18.52
C ASN A 94 3.80 23.49 17.09
N THR A 95 2.86 22.66 16.62
CA THR A 95 2.28 22.87 15.29
C THR A 95 1.59 24.24 15.25
N PRO A 96 1.85 25.09 14.24
CA PRO A 96 1.13 26.34 14.04
C PRO A 96 -0.40 26.13 13.84
N PRO A 97 -1.27 26.83 14.59
CA PRO A 97 -2.71 26.82 14.36
C PRO A 97 -3.08 27.52 13.04
N SER A 98 -4.25 27.18 12.49
CA SER A 98 -4.83 27.83 11.30
C SER A 98 -3.88 27.96 10.10
N THR A 99 -2.94 27.02 9.96
CA THR A 99 -1.91 27.04 8.92
C THR A 99 -2.20 25.97 7.89
N THR A 100 -2.12 26.34 6.61
CA THR A 100 -2.33 25.42 5.50
C THR A 100 -1.02 24.78 5.10
N TYR A 101 -0.99 23.46 5.08
CA TYR A 101 0.13 22.63 4.65
C TYR A 101 -0.22 21.87 3.37
N LYS A 102 0.80 21.55 2.58
CA LYS A 102 0.70 20.68 1.42
C LYS A 102 1.44 19.36 1.68
N VAL A 103 0.72 18.27 1.52
CA VAL A 103 1.23 16.90 1.56
C VAL A 103 1.44 16.45 0.12
N THR A 104 2.64 16.00 -0.21
CA THR A 104 2.98 15.46 -1.53
C THR A 104 3.66 14.10 -1.35
N VAL A 105 3.21 13.11 -2.12
CA VAL A 105 3.79 11.76 -2.10
C VAL A 105 4.39 11.47 -3.47
N LEU A 106 5.66 11.11 -3.49
CA LEU A 106 6.35 10.59 -4.68
C LEU A 106 6.63 9.10 -4.51
N TRP A 107 6.49 8.36 -5.59
CA TRP A 107 6.72 6.93 -5.68
C TRP A 107 7.76 6.62 -6.77
N ASN A 108 8.82 5.91 -6.41
CA ASN A 108 9.77 5.36 -7.37
C ASN A 108 9.27 4.03 -7.93
N GLN A 109 8.97 4.02 -9.24
CA GLN A 109 8.48 2.85 -9.98
C GLN A 109 9.61 2.09 -10.72
N GLY A 110 10.87 2.34 -10.37
CA GLY A 110 12.06 1.72 -10.97
C GLY A 110 12.74 2.56 -12.04
N THR A 111 12.02 3.50 -12.67
CA THR A 111 12.55 4.45 -13.67
C THR A 111 12.77 5.85 -13.12
N GLY A 112 12.40 6.09 -11.86
CA GLY A 112 12.45 7.40 -11.21
C GLY A 112 11.22 7.65 -10.33
N TYR A 113 11.27 8.74 -9.56
CA TYR A 113 10.16 9.18 -8.72
C TYR A 113 9.10 9.89 -9.55
N VAL A 114 7.87 9.42 -9.45
CA VAL A 114 6.67 10.07 -10.00
C VAL A 114 5.77 10.53 -8.87
N GLN A 115 5.07 11.65 -9.06
CA GLN A 115 4.13 12.13 -8.06
C GLN A 115 2.85 11.30 -8.11
N MET A 116 2.53 10.66 -6.99
CA MET A 116 1.26 9.93 -6.82
C MET A 116 0.10 10.92 -6.66
N GLY A 117 0.31 11.95 -5.84
CA GLY A 117 -0.66 13.01 -5.68
C GLY A 117 -0.21 14.07 -4.68
N SER A 118 -1.06 15.07 -4.51
CA SER A 118 -0.91 16.07 -3.47
C SER A 118 -2.26 16.46 -2.88
N LEU A 119 -2.29 16.64 -1.56
CA LEU A 119 -3.44 17.08 -0.79
C LEU A 119 -3.01 18.25 0.10
N THR A 120 -3.89 19.20 0.34
CA THR A 120 -3.67 20.28 1.30
C THR A 120 -4.62 20.15 2.48
N PHE A 121 -4.19 20.60 3.64
CA PHE A 121 -5.05 20.68 4.83
C PHE A 121 -4.73 21.93 5.61
N THR A 122 -5.72 22.43 6.37
CA THR A 122 -5.53 23.55 7.28
C THR A 122 -5.64 23.04 8.72
N THR A 123 -4.61 23.29 9.54
CA THR A 123 -4.64 22.93 10.96
C THR A 123 -5.78 23.64 11.70
N PRO A 124 -6.31 23.05 12.79
CA PRO A 124 -7.37 23.69 13.55
C PRO A 124 -6.87 24.97 14.22
N SER A 125 -7.80 25.87 14.58
CA SER A 125 -7.49 27.10 15.31
C SER A 125 -6.93 26.83 16.71
N THR A 126 -7.23 25.67 17.28
CA THR A 126 -6.70 25.20 18.56
C THR A 126 -6.01 23.86 18.35
N ILE A 127 -4.72 23.82 18.65
CA ILE A 127 -3.89 22.63 18.44
C ILE A 127 -4.00 21.73 19.66
N THR A 128 -4.39 20.48 19.42
CA THR A 128 -4.35 19.42 20.42
C THR A 128 -3.30 18.40 19.98
N ALA A 129 -2.18 18.36 20.70
CA ALA A 129 -1.08 17.44 20.39
C ALA A 129 -1.55 15.98 20.39
N GLY A 130 -1.06 15.19 19.45
CA GLY A 130 -1.43 13.79 19.28
C GLY A 130 -2.69 13.54 18.46
N GLN A 131 -3.50 14.56 18.16
CA GLN A 131 -4.55 14.41 17.16
C GLN A 131 -3.93 14.13 15.79
N SER A 132 -4.54 13.21 15.05
CA SER A 132 -4.07 12.79 13.75
C SER A 132 -5.17 12.78 12.70
N MET A 133 -4.77 12.84 11.43
CA MET A 133 -5.63 12.69 10.27
C MET A 133 -4.91 11.86 9.21
N THR A 134 -5.64 11.02 8.50
CA THR A 134 -5.09 10.14 7.45
C THR A 134 -5.25 10.78 6.08
N PHE A 135 -4.21 10.68 5.26
CA PHE A 135 -4.13 11.19 3.90
C PHE A 135 -3.92 10.01 2.96
N ILE A 136 -4.80 9.90 1.96
CA ILE A 136 -4.81 8.78 1.02
C ILE A 136 -4.56 9.29 -0.40
N PHE A 137 -3.60 8.66 -1.06
CA PHE A 137 -3.17 8.98 -2.42
C PHE A 137 -3.39 7.77 -3.31
N ASP A 138 -4.30 7.90 -4.25
CA ASP A 138 -4.56 6.90 -5.27
C ASP A 138 -3.39 6.80 -6.25
N THR A 139 -3.01 5.59 -6.63
CA THR A 139 -1.96 5.39 -7.64
C THR A 139 -2.50 5.44 -9.06
N GLY A 140 -3.83 5.36 -9.26
CA GLY A 140 -4.47 5.21 -10.56
C GLY A 140 -4.15 3.88 -11.25
N SER A 141 -3.70 2.87 -10.50
CA SER A 141 -3.22 1.61 -11.06
C SER A 141 -3.61 0.42 -10.19
N THR A 142 -4.16 -0.62 -10.82
CA THR A 142 -4.37 -1.95 -10.24
C THR A 142 -3.08 -2.77 -10.13
N SER A 143 -2.00 -2.30 -10.77
CA SER A 143 -0.68 -2.93 -10.76
C SER A 143 0.28 -2.22 -9.80
N PHE A 144 1.14 -3.00 -9.15
CA PHE A 144 2.18 -2.51 -8.24
C PHE A 144 3.54 -3.00 -8.68
N SER A 145 4.52 -2.09 -8.75
CA SER A 145 5.92 -2.40 -9.05
C SER A 145 6.81 -2.20 -7.82
N ALA A 146 7.51 -3.26 -7.42
CA ALA A 146 8.58 -3.20 -6.42
C ALA A 146 9.97 -3.31 -7.06
N PRO A 147 11.04 -2.87 -6.35
CA PRO A 147 11.03 -2.19 -5.06
C PRO A 147 10.48 -0.76 -5.15
N ALA A 148 9.52 -0.42 -4.30
CA ALA A 148 8.91 0.91 -4.26
C ALA A 148 9.66 1.81 -3.26
N GLY A 149 10.32 2.86 -3.73
CA GLY A 149 10.84 3.93 -2.87
C GLY A 149 9.78 5.02 -2.69
N ILE A 150 9.65 5.59 -1.49
CA ILE A 150 8.65 6.63 -1.20
C ILE A 150 9.31 7.88 -0.64
N VAL A 151 8.90 9.04 -1.16
CA VAL A 151 9.20 10.34 -0.57
C VAL A 151 7.90 11.00 -0.13
N ILE A 152 7.84 11.43 1.13
CA ILE A 152 6.71 12.19 1.68
C ILE A 152 7.21 13.58 2.05
N THR A 153 6.64 14.59 1.40
CA THR A 153 6.92 15.99 1.71
C THR A 153 5.69 16.61 2.36
N VAL A 154 5.88 17.26 3.51
CA VAL A 154 4.84 18.04 4.19
C VAL A 154 5.41 19.39 4.56
N GLY A 155 4.83 20.46 4.03
CA GLY A 155 5.26 21.82 4.31
C GLY A 155 4.41 22.90 3.66
#